data_AF-A0A943C241-F1
#
_entry.id   AF-A0A943C241-F1
#
_cell.length_a   1.000
_cell.length_b   1.000
_cell.length_c   1.000
_cell.angle_alpha   90.00
_cell.angle_beta   90.00
_cell.angle_gamma   90.00
#
_symmetry.space_group_name_H-M   'P 1'
#
loop_
_entity.id
_entity.type
_entity.pdbx_description
1 polymer ?
#
loop_
_entity_poly.entity_id
_entity_poly.type
_entity_poly.pdbx_seq_one_letter_code
_entity_poly.pdbx_strand_id
1 'polypeptide(L)'
;MYEFTDTTEQAIDTNLGAESLKINGKYIEDLIPGYLTLYTSGRELLECEIATQVIGNKDGADYRGKRYPARTITVGYQLCTSSEKEFREAYNKLNRVLNVEQAQLIFADELDKYFVGTKVGNTAVSTGTNCVTGEIDFYCADPFKYSLEEKVFTTIKNTTTGALETTVVNDGVLPAAISYEIIHNHENGYIGIVSEYGALQYGNPGEVDQEIRNKSETLLNLSGGDKIIKQIAKGTGVLTDSAFQRTGNFTWQDYHDGKNQVFYPMLAANYGSGNNWHGPCGQITLPAKRDGDTGSVSFKATAKIMWELQYASEIGCLQFNIGDTDGKLLASMNLCRKSGGNLTTNLKLITGNSVKGNLNFNRGQANEYHKNNGGGYMYIQKTGELFEFYFAGNKYQYRISELAAKKAASITMWLGYPPNNTYSLDHAIHYAGFIDLSFRTDSVTYLHDIPNRYKAGEVLTVDGPSAKMYINGIPSLNDEAVGSKYFKAPPGETKVEFYYSDFSDPAPTITAKIREAYL
;
A
#
# COMPACT_ATOMS: atom_id res chain seq x y z
N MET A 1 61.46 -22.91 12.50
CA MET A 1 62.00 -22.28 13.73
C MET A 1 61.66 -23.25 14.84
N TYR A 2 62.64 -23.82 15.54
CA TYR A 2 62.37 -24.85 16.54
C TYR A 2 61.84 -24.21 17.84
N GLU A 3 60.72 -24.71 18.35
CA GLU A 3 60.23 -24.41 19.70
C GLU A 3 60.73 -25.49 20.67
N PHE A 4 61.24 -25.05 21.83
CA PHE A 4 61.62 -25.91 22.94
C PHE A 4 60.48 -25.96 23.96
N THR A 5 60.04 -27.15 24.34
CA THR A 5 59.05 -27.37 25.40
C THR A 5 59.73 -27.87 26.68
N ASP A 6 59.26 -27.36 27.83
CA ASP A 6 59.76 -27.69 29.17
C ASP A 6 59.28 -29.10 29.63
N THR A 7 60.06 -29.74 30.49
CA THR A 7 60.05 -31.19 30.78
C THR A 7 58.93 -31.69 31.71
N THR A 8 57.95 -30.87 32.07
CA THR A 8 56.87 -31.25 33.01
C THR A 8 55.45 -30.86 32.58
N GLU A 9 55.24 -30.31 31.38
CA GLU A 9 53.91 -30.15 30.80
C GLU A 9 53.65 -31.25 29.77
N GLN A 10 52.61 -32.07 29.99
CA GLN A 10 52.02 -32.87 28.91
C GLN A 10 51.37 -31.90 27.92
N ALA A 11 52.15 -31.44 26.95
CA ALA A 11 51.60 -30.91 25.71
C ALA A 11 50.76 -32.04 25.10
N ILE A 12 49.44 -31.83 24.99
CA ILE A 12 48.62 -32.59 24.07
C ILE A 12 49.03 -32.08 22.70
N ASP A 13 50.13 -32.62 22.19
CA ASP A 13 50.61 -32.37 20.84
C ASP A 13 49.55 -32.94 19.91
N THR A 14 48.67 -32.08 19.39
CA THR A 14 47.73 -32.45 18.35
C THR A 14 48.56 -32.62 17.09
N ASN A 15 49.05 -33.84 16.90
CA ASN A 15 49.93 -34.22 15.81
C ASN A 15 49.12 -34.25 14.50
N LEU A 16 48.72 -33.07 14.03
CA LEU A 16 48.00 -32.86 12.77
C LEU A 16 49.01 -32.93 11.64
N GLY A 17 48.78 -33.85 10.70
CA GLY A 17 49.48 -33.86 9.42
C GLY A 17 49.12 -32.64 8.56
N ALA A 18 50.00 -32.28 7.63
CA ALA A 18 49.79 -31.14 6.72
C ALA A 18 48.50 -31.25 5.90
N GLU A 19 48.05 -32.46 5.61
CA GLU A 19 46.84 -32.75 4.82
C GLU A 19 45.71 -33.34 5.67
N SER A 20 45.70 -33.08 6.99
CA SER A 20 44.70 -33.64 7.91
C SER A 20 43.28 -33.33 7.46
N LEU A 21 42.41 -34.35 7.51
CA LEU A 21 41.00 -34.22 7.13
C LEU A 21 40.16 -33.77 8.33
N LYS A 22 39.52 -32.61 8.18
CA LYS A 22 38.44 -32.14 9.04
C LYS A 22 37.10 -32.54 8.43
N ILE A 23 36.43 -33.49 9.07
CA ILE A 23 35.12 -33.98 8.67
C ILE A 23 34.02 -33.37 9.55
N ASN A 24 33.06 -32.68 8.95
CA ASN A 24 31.94 -32.02 9.65
C ASN A 24 32.39 -31.18 10.86
N GLY A 25 33.48 -30.43 10.68
CA GLY A 25 34.00 -29.51 11.68
C GLY A 25 35.02 -30.09 12.67
N LYS A 26 35.36 -31.39 12.60
CA LYS A 26 36.31 -32.03 13.54
C LYS A 26 37.41 -32.80 12.81
N TYR A 27 38.66 -32.68 13.27
CA TYR A 27 39.75 -33.52 12.79
C TYR A 27 39.61 -34.94 13.31
N ILE A 28 39.94 -35.94 12.49
CA ILE A 28 39.85 -37.35 12.89
C ILE A 28 40.94 -37.66 13.93
N GLU A 29 42.09 -37.02 13.80
CA GLU A 29 43.24 -37.04 14.71
C GLU A 29 42.82 -36.67 16.15
N ASP A 30 42.04 -35.60 16.31
CA ASP A 30 41.52 -35.15 17.62
C ASP A 30 40.50 -36.13 18.20
N LEU A 31 39.76 -36.82 17.31
CA LEU A 31 38.73 -37.76 17.71
C LEU A 31 39.33 -39.12 18.07
N ILE A 32 40.43 -39.55 17.46
CA ILE A 32 40.93 -40.92 17.56
C ILE A 32 42.43 -40.86 17.86
N PRO A 33 42.82 -41.02 19.14
CA PRO A 33 44.23 -41.07 19.50
C PRO A 33 44.98 -42.14 18.70
N GLY A 34 46.11 -41.75 18.12
CA GLY A 34 46.92 -42.63 17.27
C GLY A 34 46.53 -42.65 15.79
N TYR A 35 45.46 -41.96 15.39
CA TYR A 35 45.14 -41.72 13.99
C TYR A 35 45.97 -40.54 13.46
N LEU A 36 46.53 -40.69 12.26
CA LEU A 36 47.26 -39.65 11.55
C LEU A 36 46.95 -39.72 10.05
N THR A 37 46.47 -38.63 9.45
CA THR A 37 46.41 -38.52 8.00
C THR A 37 47.82 -38.38 7.42
N LEU A 38 48.18 -39.30 6.52
CA LEU A 38 49.48 -39.34 5.88
C LEU A 38 49.50 -38.52 4.59
N TYR A 39 48.48 -38.71 3.76
CA TYR A 39 48.34 -38.05 2.47
C TYR A 39 46.89 -38.09 2.00
N THR A 40 46.58 -37.25 1.03
CA THR A 40 45.29 -37.13 0.38
C THR A 40 45.52 -37.04 -1.12
N SER A 41 44.64 -37.62 -1.92
CA SER A 41 44.78 -37.61 -3.37
C SER A 41 43.43 -37.52 -4.09
N GLY A 42 43.47 -37.08 -5.34
CA GLY A 42 42.26 -36.92 -6.15
C GLY A 42 41.57 -35.59 -5.93
N ARG A 43 42.27 -34.59 -5.38
CA ARG A 43 41.78 -33.22 -5.09
C ARG A 43 42.49 -32.11 -5.89
N GLU A 44 43.52 -32.45 -6.67
CA GLU A 44 44.44 -31.51 -7.31
C GLU A 44 44.01 -31.12 -8.72
N LEU A 45 43.95 -32.10 -9.64
CA LEU A 45 43.54 -31.91 -11.03
C LEU A 45 42.32 -32.78 -11.31
N LEU A 46 41.26 -32.14 -11.79
CA LEU A 46 40.01 -32.81 -12.13
C LEU A 46 39.98 -33.14 -13.63
N GLU A 47 39.86 -34.42 -13.94
CA GLU A 47 39.65 -34.90 -15.31
C GLU A 47 38.26 -34.49 -15.82
N CYS A 48 38.14 -34.27 -17.12
CA CYS A 48 36.85 -33.99 -17.75
C CYS A 48 36.56 -34.99 -18.87
N GLU A 49 35.29 -35.31 -19.04
CA GLU A 49 34.82 -36.12 -20.16
C GLU A 49 34.47 -35.21 -21.34
N ILE A 50 34.99 -35.54 -22.51
CA ILE A 50 34.73 -34.80 -23.76
C ILE A 50 33.76 -35.59 -24.63
N ALA A 51 32.64 -34.97 -24.99
CA ALA A 51 31.70 -35.52 -25.96
C ALA A 51 32.12 -35.10 -27.37
N THR A 52 32.29 -36.08 -28.27
CA THR A 52 32.61 -35.85 -29.68
C THR A 52 31.69 -36.63 -30.61
N GLN A 53 31.59 -36.20 -31.87
CA GLN A 53 30.89 -36.93 -32.92
C GLN A 53 31.77 -37.06 -34.16
N VAL A 54 31.89 -38.28 -34.70
CA VAL A 54 32.58 -38.54 -35.96
C VAL A 54 31.58 -38.44 -37.12
N ILE A 55 31.94 -37.74 -38.20
CA ILE A 55 31.09 -37.55 -39.38
C ILE A 55 31.75 -38.21 -40.61
N GLY A 56 31.18 -39.34 -41.04
CA GLY A 56 31.66 -40.08 -42.23
C GLY A 56 33.09 -40.58 -42.05
N ASN A 57 33.90 -40.42 -43.11
CA ASN A 57 35.32 -40.82 -43.13
C ASN A 57 36.27 -39.61 -43.01
N LYS A 58 35.83 -38.51 -42.36
CA LYS A 58 36.73 -37.39 -42.09
C LYS A 58 37.66 -37.75 -40.93
N ASP A 59 38.93 -37.36 -41.06
CA ASP A 59 39.88 -37.45 -39.96
C ASP A 59 39.46 -36.52 -38.82
N GLY A 60 39.44 -37.04 -37.58
CA GLY A 60 39.07 -36.30 -36.37
C GLY A 60 37.60 -36.46 -35.95
N ALA A 61 37.15 -35.58 -35.04
CA ALA A 61 35.78 -35.58 -34.51
C ALA A 61 35.32 -34.16 -34.13
N ASP A 62 34.02 -33.90 -34.25
CA ASP A 62 33.41 -32.63 -33.88
C ASP A 62 33.16 -32.56 -32.37
N TYR A 63 33.64 -31.51 -31.71
CA TYR A 63 33.41 -31.27 -30.28
C TYR A 63 31.94 -30.93 -29.99
N ARG A 64 31.34 -31.64 -29.04
CA ARG A 64 29.95 -31.45 -28.61
C ARG A 64 29.84 -30.81 -27.23
N GLY A 65 30.82 -31.02 -26.35
CA GLY A 65 30.80 -30.47 -25.00
C GLY A 65 31.78 -31.16 -24.07
N LYS A 66 31.90 -30.61 -22.86
CA LYS A 66 32.65 -31.21 -21.76
C LYS A 66 31.78 -31.30 -20.51
N ARG A 67 32.03 -32.31 -19.67
CA ARG A 67 31.47 -32.39 -18.31
C ARG A 67 32.50 -32.89 -17.32
N TYR A 68 32.35 -32.53 -16.06
CA TYR A 68 33.14 -33.07 -14.97
C TYR A 68 32.36 -34.21 -14.31
N PRO A 69 32.86 -35.45 -14.31
CA PRO A 69 32.24 -36.56 -13.61
C PRO A 69 32.40 -36.40 -12.09
N ALA A 70 31.66 -37.19 -11.32
CA ALA A 70 31.88 -37.31 -9.88
C ALA A 70 33.33 -37.74 -9.59
N ARG A 71 33.91 -37.24 -8.50
CA ARG A 71 35.29 -37.54 -8.10
C ARG A 71 35.34 -38.39 -6.84
N THR A 72 36.42 -39.14 -6.69
CA THR A 72 36.73 -39.84 -5.43
C THR A 72 37.98 -39.23 -4.83
N ILE A 73 37.90 -38.80 -3.57
CA ILE A 73 39.05 -38.33 -2.80
C ILE A 73 39.51 -39.46 -1.90
N THR A 74 40.79 -39.82 -2.02
CA THR A 74 41.39 -40.90 -1.22
C THR A 74 42.20 -40.29 -0.09
N VAL A 75 41.98 -40.76 1.14
CA VAL A 75 42.70 -40.32 2.33
C VAL A 75 43.51 -41.49 2.88
N GLY A 76 44.83 -41.42 2.73
CA GLY A 76 45.76 -42.35 3.33
C GLY A 76 46.00 -42.01 4.79
N TYR A 77 45.87 -43.00 5.67
CA TYR A 77 46.01 -42.81 7.12
C TYR A 77 46.88 -43.88 7.77
N GLN A 78 47.40 -43.55 8.94
CA GLN A 78 48.01 -44.45 9.89
C GLN A 78 47.17 -44.50 11.16
N LEU A 79 47.00 -45.68 11.74
CA LEU A 79 46.39 -45.86 13.05
C LEU A 79 47.26 -46.78 13.92
N CYS A 80 47.87 -46.21 14.96
CA CYS A 80 48.75 -46.93 15.87
C CYS A 80 48.33 -46.77 17.33
N THR A 81 48.04 -47.88 17.99
CA THR A 81 47.58 -47.93 19.39
C THR A 81 48.47 -48.82 20.24
N SER A 82 48.41 -48.66 21.56
CA SER A 82 49.28 -49.38 22.49
C SER A 82 48.77 -50.79 22.82
N SER A 83 47.47 -51.04 22.65
CA SER A 83 46.84 -52.33 22.92
C SER A 83 45.84 -52.75 21.85
N GLU A 84 45.56 -54.06 21.78
CA GLU A 84 44.56 -54.64 20.87
C GLU A 84 43.15 -54.11 21.16
N LYS A 85 42.84 -53.86 22.44
CA LYS A 85 41.56 -53.31 22.87
C LYS A 85 41.37 -51.88 22.36
N GLU A 86 42.37 -51.02 22.56
CA GLU A 86 42.37 -49.65 22.04
C GLU A 86 42.27 -49.62 20.52
N PHE A 87 42.97 -50.55 19.84
CA PHE A 87 42.91 -50.66 18.38
C PHE A 87 41.47 -50.89 17.89
N ARG A 88 40.74 -51.82 18.53
CA ARG A 88 39.33 -52.09 18.18
C ARG A 88 38.40 -50.94 18.53
N GLU A 89 38.61 -50.30 19.67
CA GLU A 89 37.85 -49.12 20.08
C GLU A 89 38.06 -47.94 19.11
N ALA A 90 39.30 -47.73 18.65
CA ALA A 90 39.64 -46.72 17.66
C ALA A 90 38.94 -46.95 16.32
N TYR A 91 38.93 -48.18 15.80
CA TYR A 91 38.19 -48.52 14.58
C TYR A 91 36.67 -48.40 14.72
N ASN A 92 36.11 -48.77 15.87
CA ASN A 92 34.68 -48.56 16.14
C ASN A 92 34.34 -47.07 16.14
N LYS A 93 35.22 -46.23 16.70
CA LYS A 93 35.07 -44.78 16.68
C LYS A 93 35.22 -44.21 15.27
N LEU A 94 36.18 -44.69 14.49
CA LEU A 94 36.39 -44.30 13.09
C LEU A 94 35.15 -44.61 12.24
N ASN A 95 34.62 -45.83 12.34
CA ASN A 95 33.39 -46.22 11.66
C ASN A 95 32.21 -45.31 12.04
N ARG A 96 32.10 -44.93 13.32
CA ARG A 96 31.06 -44.01 13.78
C ARG A 96 31.22 -42.60 13.20
N VAL A 97 32.45 -42.09 13.11
CA VAL A 97 32.75 -40.77 12.55
C VAL A 97 32.46 -40.72 11.05
N LEU A 98 32.81 -41.80 10.33
CA LEU A 98 32.67 -41.89 8.87
C LEU A 98 31.27 -42.30 8.40
N ASN A 99 30.40 -42.77 9.30
CA ASN A 99 29.02 -43.16 8.98
C ASN A 99 28.10 -41.94 8.87
N VAL A 100 28.38 -41.08 7.87
CA VAL A 100 27.66 -39.86 7.55
C VAL A 100 27.53 -39.71 6.04
N GLU A 101 26.38 -39.21 5.58
CA GLU A 101 26.13 -38.90 4.18
C GLU A 101 26.46 -37.43 3.90
N GLN A 102 27.02 -37.13 2.72
CA GLN A 102 27.33 -35.76 2.26
C GLN A 102 28.09 -34.94 3.31
N ALA A 103 29.14 -35.53 3.87
CA ALA A 103 29.97 -34.88 4.85
C ALA A 103 30.75 -33.72 4.22
N GLN A 104 30.89 -32.63 4.97
CA GLN A 104 31.80 -31.55 4.64
C GLN A 104 33.23 -32.01 4.92
N LEU A 105 34.09 -31.97 3.89
CA LEU A 105 35.49 -32.36 3.94
C LEU A 105 36.35 -31.10 3.74
N ILE A 106 37.13 -30.73 4.75
CA ILE A 106 38.10 -29.62 4.72
C ILE A 106 39.48 -30.19 5.01
N PHE A 107 40.49 -29.79 4.24
CA PHE A 107 41.86 -30.27 4.41
C PHE A 107 42.74 -29.19 5.05
N ALA A 108 43.68 -29.59 5.90
CA ALA A 108 44.49 -28.66 6.69
C ALA A 108 45.38 -27.71 5.87
N ASP A 109 45.68 -28.06 4.63
CA ASP A 109 46.45 -27.24 3.68
C ASP A 109 45.56 -26.28 2.85
N GLU A 110 44.23 -26.44 2.87
CA GLU A 110 43.26 -25.57 2.20
C GLU A 110 41.99 -25.38 3.06
N LEU A 111 42.17 -24.67 4.18
CA LEU A 111 41.13 -24.48 5.21
C LEU A 111 39.94 -23.61 4.78
N ASP A 112 40.11 -22.79 3.73
CA ASP A 112 39.11 -21.85 3.23
C ASP A 112 38.12 -22.47 2.25
N LYS A 113 38.29 -23.76 1.91
CA LYS A 113 37.43 -24.48 0.96
C LYS A 113 37.02 -25.84 1.48
N TYR A 114 35.90 -26.35 0.97
CA TYR A 114 35.40 -27.65 1.34
C TYR A 114 34.84 -28.42 0.13
N PHE A 115 34.93 -29.75 0.23
CA PHE A 115 34.20 -30.69 -0.62
C PHE A 115 33.00 -31.27 0.13
N VAL A 116 32.06 -31.84 -0.62
CA VAL A 116 30.94 -32.62 -0.07
C VAL A 116 31.06 -34.06 -0.55
N GLY A 117 31.29 -34.99 0.37
CA GLY A 117 31.55 -36.38 0.03
C GLY A 117 30.99 -37.39 1.03
N THR A 118 30.78 -38.62 0.56
CA THR A 118 30.32 -39.76 1.38
C THR A 118 31.34 -40.88 1.31
N LYS A 119 31.70 -41.46 2.46
CA LYS A 119 32.62 -42.62 2.51
C LYS A 119 32.04 -43.77 1.70
N VAL A 120 32.76 -44.23 0.67
CA VAL A 120 32.32 -45.30 -0.24
C VAL A 120 33.17 -46.55 -0.14
N GLY A 121 34.46 -46.40 0.13
CA GLY A 121 35.45 -47.47 0.04
C GLY A 121 36.54 -47.35 1.10
N ASN A 122 37.30 -48.42 1.26
CA ASN A 122 38.53 -48.44 2.05
C ASN A 122 39.39 -49.65 1.65
N THR A 123 40.69 -49.57 1.89
CA THR A 123 41.59 -50.72 1.71
C THR A 123 41.54 -51.68 2.90
N ALA A 124 41.95 -52.93 2.68
CA ALA A 124 42.14 -53.90 3.75
C ALA A 124 43.46 -53.62 4.47
N VAL A 125 43.44 -53.65 5.80
CA VAL A 125 44.62 -53.37 6.65
C VAL A 125 45.32 -54.67 7.08
N SER A 126 46.63 -54.59 7.32
CA SER A 126 47.45 -55.74 7.72
C SER A 126 46.99 -56.35 9.05
N THR A 127 46.88 -57.68 9.12
CA THR A 127 46.48 -58.40 10.34
C THR A 127 47.67 -58.64 11.28
N GLY A 128 47.41 -58.63 12.59
CA GLY A 128 48.40 -59.04 13.60
C GLY A 128 49.33 -57.93 14.09
N THR A 129 49.07 -56.66 13.74
CA THR A 129 49.76 -55.49 14.26
C THR A 129 48.76 -54.48 14.81
N ASN A 130 49.12 -53.75 15.88
CA ASN A 130 48.32 -52.65 16.43
C ASN A 130 48.68 -51.28 15.79
N CYS A 131 49.46 -51.30 14.72
CA CYS A 131 49.90 -50.15 13.96
C CYS A 131 49.77 -50.51 12.49
N VAL A 132 48.83 -49.86 11.81
CA VAL A 132 48.45 -50.17 10.43
C VAL A 132 48.35 -48.90 9.61
N THR A 133 48.55 -49.04 8.30
CA THR A 133 48.23 -48.01 7.31
C THR A 133 47.09 -48.50 6.43
N GLY A 134 46.25 -47.57 5.99
CA GLY A 134 45.11 -47.85 5.12
C GLY A 134 44.67 -46.61 4.37
N GLU A 135 43.66 -46.78 3.52
CA GLU A 135 43.06 -45.72 2.71
C GLU A 135 41.54 -45.71 2.92
N ILE A 136 40.95 -44.52 2.86
CA ILE A 136 39.52 -44.28 2.91
C ILE A 136 39.13 -43.49 1.66
N ASP A 137 38.12 -43.97 0.95
CA ASP A 137 37.63 -43.33 -0.27
C ASP A 137 36.34 -42.56 0.01
N PHE A 138 36.31 -41.28 -0.39
CA PHE A 138 35.14 -40.42 -0.33
C PHE A 138 34.62 -40.12 -1.72
N TYR A 139 33.41 -40.58 -2.01
CA TYR A 139 32.71 -40.27 -3.25
C TYR A 139 32.04 -38.90 -3.16
N CYS A 140 32.43 -37.98 -4.04
CA CYS A 140 31.88 -36.64 -4.15
C CYS A 140 31.01 -36.56 -5.41
N ALA A 141 29.70 -36.60 -5.22
CA ALA A 141 28.74 -36.52 -6.33
C ALA A 141 28.82 -35.18 -7.07
N ASP A 142 29.07 -34.10 -6.31
CA ASP A 142 29.52 -32.82 -6.82
C ASP A 142 31.06 -32.80 -6.75
N PRO A 143 31.76 -32.72 -7.90
CA PRO A 143 33.22 -32.80 -7.90
C PRO A 143 33.92 -31.49 -7.52
N PHE A 144 33.17 -30.40 -7.34
CA PHE A 144 33.73 -29.09 -7.06
C PHE A 144 33.94 -28.86 -5.57
N LYS A 145 34.91 -28.00 -5.25
CA LYS A 145 35.06 -27.45 -3.89
C LYS A 145 34.50 -26.04 -3.82
N TYR A 146 34.00 -25.67 -2.66
CA TYR A 146 33.34 -24.40 -2.44
C TYR A 146 34.07 -23.60 -1.38
N SER A 147 34.08 -22.26 -1.51
CA SER A 147 34.55 -21.41 -0.43
C SER A 147 33.70 -21.63 0.83
N LEU A 148 34.35 -21.70 1.98
CA LEU A 148 33.69 -21.85 3.28
C LEU A 148 32.86 -20.62 3.61
N GLU A 149 33.41 -19.44 3.34
CA GLU A 149 32.78 -18.14 3.54
C GLU A 149 32.07 -17.66 2.27
N GLU A 150 31.05 -16.82 2.45
CA GLU A 150 30.39 -16.13 1.34
C GLU A 150 30.97 -14.74 1.16
N LYS A 151 31.17 -14.33 -0.09
CA LYS A 151 31.52 -12.94 -0.39
C LYS A 151 30.25 -12.10 -0.39
N VAL A 152 30.27 -11.01 0.38
CA VAL A 152 29.16 -10.07 0.53
C VAL A 152 29.49 -8.76 -0.17
N PHE A 153 28.54 -8.27 -0.96
CA PHE A 153 28.66 -7.03 -1.70
C PHE A 153 27.50 -6.11 -1.32
N THR A 154 27.82 -4.88 -0.95
CA THR A 154 26.81 -3.83 -0.67
C THR A 154 26.62 -2.96 -1.90
N THR A 155 25.45 -2.34 -2.00
CA THR A 155 25.13 -1.44 -3.10
C THR A 155 25.50 0.01 -2.81
N ILE A 156 25.86 0.74 -3.85
CA ILE A 156 26.02 2.21 -3.85
C ILE A 156 25.01 2.85 -4.79
N LYS A 157 24.50 4.04 -4.44
CA LYS A 157 23.56 4.75 -5.32
C LYS A 157 24.31 5.42 -6.48
N ASN A 158 23.94 5.08 -7.70
CA ASN A 158 24.38 5.79 -8.89
C ASN A 158 23.59 7.10 -8.99
N THR A 159 24.28 8.24 -8.92
CA THR A 159 23.67 9.57 -8.94
C THR A 159 23.15 9.99 -10.31
N THR A 160 23.55 9.29 -11.38
CA THR A 160 23.11 9.57 -12.76
C THR A 160 21.84 8.80 -13.10
N THR A 161 21.77 7.51 -12.77
CA THR A 161 20.62 6.65 -13.08
C THR A 161 19.59 6.60 -11.95
N GLY A 162 19.99 6.95 -10.72
CA GLY A 162 19.16 6.81 -9.52
C GLY A 162 19.11 5.40 -8.94
N ALA A 163 19.59 4.40 -9.70
CA ALA A 163 19.62 3.00 -9.30
C ALA A 163 20.66 2.75 -8.20
N LEU A 164 20.45 1.68 -7.44
CA LEU A 164 21.48 1.11 -6.57
C LEU A 164 22.31 0.13 -7.40
N GLU A 165 23.62 0.11 -7.25
CA GLU A 165 24.53 -0.71 -8.06
C GLU A 165 25.55 -1.42 -7.20
N THR A 166 25.95 -2.62 -7.63
CA THR A 166 27.10 -3.33 -7.06
C THR A 166 27.85 -4.11 -8.14
N THR A 167 29.14 -4.33 -7.93
CA THR A 167 29.97 -5.20 -8.76
C THR A 167 30.27 -6.46 -7.96
N VAL A 168 29.66 -7.56 -8.37
CA VAL A 168 29.92 -8.90 -7.81
C VAL A 168 31.19 -9.44 -8.44
N VAL A 169 32.20 -9.73 -7.62
CA VAL A 169 33.48 -10.28 -8.06
C VAL A 169 33.55 -11.77 -7.70
N ASN A 170 33.63 -12.63 -8.71
CA ASN A 170 33.79 -14.07 -8.54
C ASN A 170 35.20 -14.49 -8.96
N ASP A 171 36.05 -14.77 -7.98
CA ASP A 171 37.42 -15.30 -8.14
C ASP A 171 37.45 -16.83 -8.27
N GLY A 172 36.28 -17.48 -8.22
CA GLY A 172 36.11 -18.88 -8.55
C GLY A 172 36.31 -19.19 -10.03
N VAL A 173 36.38 -20.48 -10.37
CA VAL A 173 36.52 -20.93 -11.77
C VAL A 173 35.18 -21.37 -12.40
N LEU A 174 34.10 -21.36 -11.62
CA LEU A 174 32.75 -21.71 -12.05
C LEU A 174 31.76 -20.57 -11.78
N PRO A 175 30.67 -20.46 -12.57
CA PRO A 175 29.63 -19.49 -12.29
C PRO A 175 28.94 -19.73 -10.93
N ALA A 176 28.90 -18.70 -10.08
CA ALA A 176 28.31 -18.75 -8.76
C ALA A 176 26.88 -18.19 -8.76
N ALA A 177 25.95 -18.86 -8.07
CA ALA A 177 24.62 -18.30 -7.85
C ALA A 177 24.70 -17.09 -6.91
N ILE A 178 23.88 -16.07 -7.19
CA ILE A 178 23.83 -14.84 -6.39
C ILE A 178 22.56 -14.86 -5.55
N SER A 179 22.73 -14.73 -4.23
CA SER A 179 21.64 -14.53 -3.30
C SER A 179 21.54 -13.05 -2.92
N TYR A 180 20.34 -12.55 -2.69
CA TYR A 180 20.11 -11.16 -2.34
C TYR A 180 19.33 -11.04 -1.03
N GLU A 181 19.66 -10.02 -0.25
CA GLU A 181 18.90 -9.61 0.93
C GLU A 181 18.61 -8.11 0.80
N ILE A 182 17.34 -7.76 0.79
CA ILE A 182 16.82 -6.41 0.58
C ILE A 182 16.01 -6.02 1.81
N ILE A 183 16.45 -5.00 2.53
CA ILE A 183 15.76 -4.42 3.68
C ILE A 183 15.05 -3.16 3.22
N HIS A 184 13.73 -3.14 3.30
CA HIS A 184 12.91 -2.01 2.94
C HIS A 184 12.99 -0.93 4.03
N ASN A 185 13.63 0.21 3.74
CA ASN A 185 13.75 1.30 4.72
C ASN A 185 12.54 2.27 4.71
N HIS A 186 11.69 2.16 3.67
CA HIS A 186 10.41 2.84 3.51
C HIS A 186 9.42 1.89 2.82
N GLU A 187 8.13 2.27 2.73
CA GLU A 187 7.18 1.58 1.86
C GLU A 187 7.66 1.56 0.41
N ASN A 188 7.46 0.41 -0.24
CA ASN A 188 7.94 0.15 -1.59
C ASN A 188 6.96 -0.78 -2.34
N GLY A 189 6.67 -0.48 -3.61
CA GLY A 189 5.82 -1.29 -4.48
C GLY A 189 6.57 -2.34 -5.32
N TYR A 190 7.88 -2.19 -5.53
CA TYR A 190 8.65 -3.15 -6.33
C TYR A 190 10.16 -3.17 -6.05
N ILE A 191 10.80 -4.27 -6.44
CA ILE A 191 12.25 -4.42 -6.57
C ILE A 191 12.55 -5.01 -7.94
N GLY A 192 13.41 -4.33 -8.72
CA GLY A 192 14.01 -4.87 -9.93
C GLY A 192 15.49 -5.17 -9.71
N ILE A 193 15.98 -6.30 -10.21
CA ILE A 193 17.40 -6.70 -10.15
C ILE A 193 17.84 -7.01 -11.57
N VAL A 194 18.84 -6.32 -12.09
CA VAL A 194 19.21 -6.38 -13.51
C VAL A 194 20.71 -6.60 -13.68
N SER A 195 21.07 -7.51 -14.58
CA SER A 195 22.42 -7.73 -15.06
C SER A 195 22.38 -8.11 -16.54
N GLU A 196 23.53 -8.11 -17.22
CA GLU A 196 23.64 -8.59 -18.61
C GLU A 196 23.23 -10.06 -18.78
N TYR A 197 23.26 -10.84 -17.69
CA TYR A 197 22.95 -12.27 -17.68
C TYR A 197 21.46 -12.58 -17.43
N GLY A 198 20.69 -11.63 -16.91
CA GLY A 198 19.28 -11.82 -16.56
C GLY A 198 18.68 -10.66 -15.77
N ALA A 199 17.37 -10.74 -15.53
CA ALA A 199 16.64 -9.75 -14.75
C ALA A 199 15.59 -10.44 -13.89
N LEU A 200 15.39 -9.95 -12.67
CA LEU A 200 14.38 -10.38 -11.72
C LEU A 200 13.52 -9.18 -11.37
N GLN A 201 12.21 -9.38 -11.23
CA GLN A 201 11.31 -8.34 -10.73
C GLN A 201 10.35 -8.93 -9.71
N TYR A 202 10.23 -8.24 -8.59
CA TYR A 202 9.31 -8.56 -7.50
C TYR A 202 8.38 -7.38 -7.26
N GLY A 203 7.07 -7.62 -7.23
CA GLY A 203 6.06 -6.57 -7.10
C GLY A 203 5.75 -5.84 -8.42
N ASN A 204 5.20 -4.63 -8.32
CA ASN A 204 4.67 -3.88 -9.46
C ASN A 204 5.31 -2.49 -9.60
N PRO A 205 6.09 -2.22 -10.68
CA PRO A 205 6.68 -0.91 -10.95
C PRO A 205 5.66 0.22 -11.13
N GLY A 206 4.41 -0.10 -11.46
CA GLY A 206 3.33 0.88 -11.62
C GLY A 206 2.50 1.12 -10.35
N GLU A 207 2.94 0.61 -9.20
CA GLU A 207 2.27 0.89 -7.93
C GLU A 207 2.43 2.36 -7.55
N VAL A 208 1.37 2.96 -6.99
CA VAL A 208 1.34 4.38 -6.59
C VAL A 208 1.14 4.48 -5.09
N ASP A 209 1.83 5.43 -4.46
CA ASP A 209 1.81 5.69 -3.01
C ASP A 209 0.52 6.40 -2.57
N GLN A 210 0.04 7.33 -3.40
CA GLN A 210 -1.09 8.18 -3.05
C GLN A 210 -2.03 8.42 -4.23
N GLU A 211 -3.31 8.58 -3.93
CA GLU A 211 -4.31 9.03 -4.90
C GLU A 211 -5.21 10.15 -4.35
N ILE A 212 -5.74 10.98 -5.25
CA ILE A 212 -6.64 12.06 -4.88
C ILE A 212 -8.06 11.51 -4.73
N ARG A 213 -8.64 11.65 -3.53
CA ARG A 213 -10.06 11.30 -3.26
C ARG A 213 -10.83 12.51 -2.73
N ASN A 214 -12.16 12.39 -2.75
CA ASN A 214 -13.08 13.36 -2.17
C ASN A 214 -13.75 12.80 -0.92
N LYS A 215 -13.99 13.66 0.08
CA LYS A 215 -14.79 13.33 1.27
C LYS A 215 -15.84 14.40 1.57
N SER A 216 -16.77 14.05 2.45
CA SER A 216 -17.81 14.96 2.92
C SER A 216 -17.32 15.85 4.07
N GLU A 217 -17.80 17.08 4.11
CA GLU A 217 -17.60 18.06 5.19
C GLU A 217 -18.86 18.89 5.40
N THR A 218 -19.23 19.14 6.65
CA THR A 218 -20.33 20.05 7.00
C THR A 218 -19.79 21.47 7.09
N LEU A 219 -20.18 22.33 6.15
CA LEU A 219 -19.76 23.74 6.10
C LEU A 219 -20.67 24.66 6.94
N LEU A 220 -21.93 24.27 7.12
CA LEU A 220 -22.91 25.03 7.88
C LEU A 220 -23.84 24.09 8.64
N ASN A 221 -24.09 24.40 9.92
CA ASN A 221 -25.12 23.72 10.71
C ASN A 221 -25.67 24.67 11.77
N LEU A 222 -26.80 25.30 11.48
CA LEU A 222 -27.49 26.26 12.33
C LEU A 222 -28.83 25.70 12.76
N SER A 223 -29.11 25.74 14.06
CA SER A 223 -30.41 25.36 14.61
C SER A 223 -30.97 26.47 15.48
N GLY A 224 -32.11 27.01 15.05
CA GLY A 224 -32.75 28.19 15.62
C GLY A 224 -32.62 29.43 14.73
N GLY A 225 -33.74 30.13 14.57
CA GLY A 225 -33.87 31.35 13.80
C GLY A 225 -32.99 32.48 14.32
N ASP A 226 -32.73 32.54 15.63
CA ASP A 226 -31.80 33.50 16.21
C ASP A 226 -30.37 33.29 15.69
N LYS A 227 -29.94 32.04 15.54
CA LYS A 227 -28.61 31.68 15.00
C LYS A 227 -28.54 31.93 13.49
N ILE A 228 -29.62 31.64 12.77
CA ILE A 228 -29.72 31.95 11.34
C ILE A 228 -29.62 33.46 11.12
N ILE A 229 -30.40 34.27 11.84
CA ILE A 229 -30.42 35.73 11.69
C ILE A 229 -29.06 36.37 12.01
N LYS A 230 -28.28 35.79 12.93
CA LYS A 230 -26.92 36.27 13.26
C LYS A 230 -25.91 36.03 12.12
N GLN A 231 -26.15 35.05 11.26
CA GLN A 231 -25.21 34.63 10.20
C GLN A 231 -25.55 35.19 8.82
N ILE A 232 -26.74 35.75 8.62
CA ILE A 232 -27.14 36.31 7.33
C ILE A 232 -26.60 37.72 7.11
N ALA A 233 -26.16 37.99 5.89
CA ALA A 233 -26.15 39.33 5.34
C ALA A 233 -27.60 39.72 4.98
N LYS A 234 -28.14 40.73 5.66
CA LYS A 234 -29.54 41.17 5.49
C LYS A 234 -29.71 42.00 4.23
N GLY A 235 -30.84 41.85 3.55
CA GLY A 235 -31.16 42.60 2.34
C GLY A 235 -30.39 42.15 1.09
N THR A 236 -29.59 41.09 1.19
CA THR A 236 -28.80 40.51 0.10
C THR A 236 -29.28 39.11 -0.24
N GLY A 237 -28.82 38.58 -1.38
CA GLY A 237 -29.08 37.21 -1.81
C GLY A 237 -29.71 37.10 -3.18
N VAL A 238 -29.72 35.88 -3.71
CA VAL A 238 -30.23 35.56 -5.04
C VAL A 238 -31.69 35.11 -4.94
N LEU A 239 -32.56 35.77 -5.67
CA LEU A 239 -34.00 35.45 -5.75
C LEU A 239 -34.35 34.91 -7.14
N THR A 240 -35.47 34.20 -7.22
CA THR A 240 -35.95 33.56 -8.46
C THR A 240 -36.52 34.52 -9.50
N ASP A 241 -36.75 35.77 -9.12
CA ASP A 241 -37.19 36.85 -10.00
C ASP A 241 -36.46 38.14 -9.61
N SER A 242 -35.89 38.84 -10.59
CA SER A 242 -35.19 40.11 -10.38
C SER A 242 -36.11 41.23 -9.88
N ALA A 243 -37.43 41.14 -10.12
CA ALA A 243 -38.41 42.10 -9.63
C ALA A 243 -38.71 41.93 -8.14
N PHE A 244 -38.32 40.80 -7.51
CA PHE A 244 -38.58 40.56 -6.10
C PHE A 244 -37.68 41.41 -5.23
N GLN A 245 -38.30 42.12 -4.27
CA GLN A 245 -37.64 43.14 -3.48
C GLN A 245 -37.22 42.57 -2.11
N ARG A 246 -36.06 43.03 -1.64
CA ARG A 246 -35.41 42.59 -0.40
C ARG A 246 -35.62 43.67 0.65
N THR A 247 -36.79 43.65 1.28
CA THR A 247 -37.28 44.71 2.17
C THR A 247 -37.67 44.16 3.52
N GLY A 248 -37.86 45.02 4.52
CA GLY A 248 -38.29 44.56 5.85
C GLY A 248 -37.23 43.76 6.59
N ASN A 249 -37.65 43.08 7.67
CA ASN A 249 -36.73 42.48 8.64
C ASN A 249 -37.20 41.10 9.10
N PHE A 250 -36.26 40.23 9.43
CA PHE A 250 -36.54 38.98 10.13
C PHE A 250 -36.66 39.19 11.64
N THR A 251 -37.46 38.35 12.29
CA THR A 251 -37.51 38.14 13.74
C THR A 251 -37.48 36.64 14.03
N TRP A 252 -37.42 36.27 15.30
CA TRP A 252 -37.61 34.91 15.77
C TRP A 252 -38.42 34.95 17.07
N GLN A 253 -39.11 33.86 17.37
CA GLN A 253 -39.82 33.66 18.63
C GLN A 253 -39.92 32.16 18.92
N ASP A 254 -40.31 31.79 20.13
CA ASP A 254 -40.53 30.39 20.52
C ASP A 254 -41.89 29.85 20.05
N TYR A 255 -41.89 28.57 19.68
CA TYR A 255 -43.08 27.78 19.35
C TYR A 255 -42.97 26.40 19.99
N HIS A 256 -44.12 25.76 20.22
CA HIS A 256 -44.20 24.39 20.73
C HIS A 256 -44.66 23.41 19.66
N ASP A 257 -43.99 22.27 19.57
CA ASP A 257 -44.22 21.22 18.57
C ASP A 257 -45.40 20.28 18.87
N GLY A 258 -46.39 20.73 19.66
CA GLY A 258 -47.50 19.88 20.11
C GLY A 258 -47.11 18.75 21.09
N LYS A 259 -45.81 18.54 21.35
CA LYS A 259 -45.24 17.56 22.28
C LYS A 259 -44.44 18.25 23.40
N ASN A 260 -44.73 19.52 23.65
CA ASN A 260 -44.05 20.40 24.61
C ASN A 260 -42.56 20.67 24.32
N GLN A 261 -42.02 20.34 23.15
CA GLN A 261 -40.67 20.77 22.77
C GLN A 261 -40.70 22.16 22.15
N VAL A 262 -39.77 23.01 22.56
CA VAL A 262 -39.63 24.38 22.05
C VAL A 262 -38.72 24.40 20.82
N PHE A 263 -39.13 25.12 19.78
CA PHE A 263 -38.31 25.43 18.61
C PHE A 263 -38.43 26.92 18.24
N TYR A 264 -37.45 27.42 17.49
CA TYR A 264 -37.31 28.86 17.24
C TYR A 264 -37.26 29.14 15.73
N PRO A 265 -38.39 29.33 15.03
CA PRO A 265 -38.36 29.71 13.62
C PRO A 265 -37.89 31.16 13.42
N MET A 266 -37.09 31.38 12.37
CA MET A 266 -36.88 32.69 11.73
C MET A 266 -38.11 33.05 10.91
N LEU A 267 -38.75 34.15 11.26
CA LEU A 267 -40.01 34.66 10.72
C LEU A 267 -39.83 36.06 10.13
N ALA A 268 -40.83 36.54 9.39
CA ALA A 268 -40.89 37.95 8.99
C ALA A 268 -41.38 38.80 10.17
N ALA A 269 -40.57 39.76 10.61
CA ALA A 269 -40.99 40.79 11.58
C ALA A 269 -41.92 41.80 10.90
N ASN A 270 -41.56 42.15 9.67
CA ASN A 270 -42.37 42.91 8.73
C ASN A 270 -41.84 42.66 7.32
N TYR A 271 -42.69 42.82 6.32
CA TYR A 271 -42.33 42.62 4.92
C TYR A 271 -41.72 43.88 4.29
N GLY A 272 -41.80 45.04 4.95
CA GLY A 272 -41.41 46.33 4.41
C GLY A 272 -42.48 46.89 3.47
N SER A 273 -42.08 47.55 2.39
CA SER A 273 -43.00 48.08 1.40
C SER A 273 -42.45 47.88 0.00
N GLY A 274 -43.32 47.51 -0.94
CA GLY A 274 -42.93 47.23 -2.31
C GLY A 274 -44.11 47.26 -3.28
N ASN A 275 -43.79 47.63 -4.53
CA ASN A 275 -44.72 47.60 -5.67
C ASN A 275 -44.73 46.23 -6.36
N ASN A 276 -43.75 45.40 -6.05
CA ASN A 276 -43.67 44.00 -6.46
C ASN A 276 -43.74 43.11 -5.21
N TRP A 277 -43.64 41.80 -5.42
CA TRP A 277 -43.40 40.85 -4.34
C TRP A 277 -42.17 41.27 -3.54
N HIS A 278 -42.33 41.41 -2.22
CA HIS A 278 -41.32 42.01 -1.36
C HIS A 278 -41.34 41.39 0.03
N GLY A 279 -40.22 41.44 0.74
CA GLY A 279 -40.10 40.81 2.06
C GLY A 279 -38.66 40.58 2.50
N PRO A 280 -38.45 40.18 3.77
CA PRO A 280 -37.11 40.06 4.33
C PRO A 280 -36.31 39.00 3.60
N CYS A 281 -35.06 39.35 3.30
CA CYS A 281 -34.10 38.54 2.55
C CYS A 281 -32.80 38.44 3.33
N GLY A 282 -32.19 37.25 3.37
CA GLY A 282 -30.91 37.03 4.02
C GLY A 282 -30.09 36.01 3.26
N GLN A 283 -28.80 36.29 3.08
CA GLN A 283 -27.84 35.39 2.44
C GLN A 283 -26.76 34.94 3.43
N ILE A 284 -26.45 33.65 3.43
CA ILE A 284 -25.26 33.09 4.07
C ILE A 284 -24.28 32.71 2.97
N THR A 285 -23.11 33.33 2.97
CA THR A 285 -21.96 32.88 2.16
C THR A 285 -21.36 31.64 2.81
N LEU A 286 -21.17 30.58 2.04
CA LEU A 286 -20.57 29.35 2.55
C LEU A 286 -19.08 29.60 2.88
N PRO A 287 -18.56 29.10 4.01
CA PRO A 287 -17.14 29.20 4.32
C PRO A 287 -16.31 28.39 3.31
N ALA A 288 -15.00 28.66 3.28
CA ALA A 288 -14.06 27.81 2.56
C ALA A 288 -14.08 26.38 3.14
N LYS A 289 -13.88 25.39 2.26
CA LYS A 289 -13.70 24.00 2.65
C LYS A 289 -12.36 23.82 3.37
N ARG A 290 -12.16 22.69 4.03
CA ARG A 290 -10.89 22.36 4.70
C ARG A 290 -9.69 22.26 3.76
N ASP A 291 -9.92 21.97 2.48
CA ASP A 291 -8.90 21.96 1.42
C ASP A 291 -8.53 23.38 0.92
N GLY A 292 -9.15 24.43 1.46
CA GLY A 292 -8.93 25.83 1.08
C GLY A 292 -9.73 26.31 -0.13
N ASP A 293 -10.37 25.42 -0.88
CA ASP A 293 -11.20 25.78 -2.03
C ASP A 293 -12.59 26.29 -1.60
N THR A 294 -13.19 27.16 -2.42
CA THR A 294 -14.48 27.79 -2.13
C THR A 294 -15.59 27.22 -3.00
N GLY A 295 -16.77 27.11 -2.39
CA GLY A 295 -17.96 26.55 -3.01
C GLY A 295 -17.89 25.04 -3.22
N SER A 296 -18.95 24.48 -3.81
CA SER A 296 -19.07 23.02 -3.97
C SER A 296 -19.85 22.59 -5.21
N VAL A 297 -19.28 21.67 -5.99
CA VAL A 297 -19.96 21.05 -7.15
C VAL A 297 -20.88 19.90 -6.74
N SER A 298 -20.68 19.29 -5.57
CA SER A 298 -21.51 18.23 -5.01
C SER A 298 -21.84 18.52 -3.54
N PHE A 299 -23.11 18.67 -3.21
CA PHE A 299 -23.52 19.11 -1.89
C PHE A 299 -24.94 18.65 -1.54
N LYS A 300 -25.29 18.77 -0.25
CA LYS A 300 -26.66 18.72 0.26
C LYS A 300 -26.93 19.92 1.15
N ALA A 301 -27.85 20.77 0.73
CA ALA A 301 -28.37 21.91 1.48
C ALA A 301 -29.74 21.56 2.04
N THR A 302 -29.89 21.58 3.36
CA THR A 302 -31.12 21.18 4.06
C THR A 302 -31.67 22.35 4.85
N ALA A 303 -32.99 22.54 4.78
CA ALA A 303 -33.71 23.48 5.62
C ALA A 303 -34.81 22.74 6.38
N LYS A 304 -34.92 22.99 7.68
CA LYS A 304 -36.16 22.70 8.41
C LYS A 304 -37.03 23.94 8.34
N ILE A 305 -38.27 23.81 7.91
CA ILE A 305 -39.19 24.94 7.77
C ILE A 305 -40.50 24.70 8.52
N MET A 306 -41.14 25.80 8.89
CA MET A 306 -42.54 25.83 9.31
C MET A 306 -43.35 26.43 8.17
N TRP A 307 -44.42 25.75 7.77
CA TRP A 307 -45.35 26.23 6.74
C TRP A 307 -46.76 25.71 7.02
N GLU A 308 -47.63 26.58 7.51
CA GLU A 308 -49.02 26.27 7.81
C GLU A 308 -49.93 27.46 7.49
N LEU A 309 -51.09 27.16 6.90
CA LEU A 309 -52.13 28.13 6.61
C LEU A 309 -53.19 28.09 7.70
N GLN A 310 -53.52 29.21 8.33
CA GLN A 310 -54.62 29.28 9.30
C GLN A 310 -55.95 29.50 8.57
N TYR A 311 -55.97 30.40 7.59
CA TYR A 311 -57.14 30.79 6.79
C TYR A 311 -56.91 30.62 5.28
N ALA A 312 -58.00 30.36 4.54
CA ALA A 312 -57.96 30.22 3.09
C ALA A 312 -57.60 31.54 2.36
N SER A 313 -57.75 32.67 3.04
CA SER A 313 -57.42 34.00 2.53
C SER A 313 -55.91 34.28 2.49
N GLU A 314 -55.08 33.44 3.11
CA GLU A 314 -53.65 33.72 3.29
C GLU A 314 -52.82 33.60 2.01
N ILE A 315 -51.82 34.48 1.90
CA ILE A 315 -50.96 34.71 0.74
C ILE A 315 -49.54 34.99 1.23
N GLY A 316 -48.56 34.47 0.51
CA GLY A 316 -47.15 34.66 0.86
C GLY A 316 -46.27 33.68 0.11
N CYS A 317 -44.96 33.87 0.20
CA CYS A 317 -44.01 32.94 -0.37
C CYS A 317 -42.77 32.73 0.51
N LEU A 318 -42.24 31.51 0.54
CA LEU A 318 -40.95 31.16 1.12
C LEU A 318 -40.03 30.67 0.00
N GLN A 319 -38.83 31.21 -0.08
CA GLN A 319 -37.79 30.74 -1.00
C GLN A 319 -36.56 30.23 -0.25
N PHE A 320 -36.14 29.02 -0.60
CA PHE A 320 -34.87 28.42 -0.19
C PHE A 320 -33.99 28.27 -1.43
N ASN A 321 -33.00 29.15 -1.57
CA ASN A 321 -32.24 29.33 -2.80
C ASN A 321 -30.76 29.05 -2.57
N ILE A 322 -30.13 28.40 -3.56
CA ILE A 322 -28.69 28.19 -3.63
C ILE A 322 -28.14 29.10 -4.73
N GLY A 323 -27.21 29.98 -4.37
CA GLY A 323 -26.48 30.82 -5.31
C GLY A 323 -25.16 30.17 -5.71
N ASP A 324 -24.75 30.34 -6.96
CA ASP A 324 -23.42 29.91 -7.43
C ASP A 324 -22.32 30.94 -7.13
N THR A 325 -21.08 30.59 -7.47
CA THR A 325 -19.90 31.47 -7.31
C THR A 325 -19.95 32.75 -8.15
N ASP A 326 -20.79 32.80 -9.19
CA ASP A 326 -20.98 33.98 -10.04
C ASP A 326 -22.11 34.89 -9.50
N GLY A 327 -22.71 34.53 -8.36
CA GLY A 327 -23.85 35.24 -7.78
C GLY A 327 -25.18 34.98 -8.52
N LYS A 328 -25.25 33.94 -9.35
CA LYS A 328 -26.46 33.54 -10.09
C LYS A 328 -27.20 32.44 -9.36
N LEU A 329 -28.48 32.24 -9.73
CA LEU A 329 -29.28 31.19 -9.13
C LEU A 329 -28.82 29.82 -9.63
N LEU A 330 -28.49 28.92 -8.72
CA LEU A 330 -28.12 27.54 -9.04
C LEU A 330 -29.33 26.61 -8.91
N ALA A 331 -30.01 26.66 -7.78
CA ALA A 331 -31.22 25.88 -7.52
C ALA A 331 -32.11 26.56 -6.48
N SER A 332 -33.41 26.29 -6.50
CA SER A 332 -34.36 26.90 -5.59
C SER A 332 -35.60 26.03 -5.37
N MET A 333 -36.15 26.13 -4.16
CA MET A 333 -37.47 25.64 -3.81
C MET A 333 -38.33 26.81 -3.33
N ASN A 334 -39.43 27.05 -4.05
CA ASN A 334 -40.38 28.12 -3.72
C ASN A 334 -41.70 27.52 -3.25
N LEU A 335 -42.10 27.82 -2.02
CA LEU A 335 -43.45 27.57 -1.54
C LEU A 335 -44.22 28.89 -1.62
N CYS A 336 -45.09 29.06 -2.59
CA CYS A 336 -45.84 30.30 -2.76
C CYS A 336 -47.36 30.06 -2.80
N ARG A 337 -48.10 31.06 -2.33
CA ARG A 337 -49.53 31.27 -2.59
C ARG A 337 -49.70 32.65 -3.17
N LYS A 338 -50.28 32.76 -4.37
CA LYS A 338 -50.42 34.02 -5.10
C LYS A 338 -51.80 34.67 -4.94
N SER A 339 -52.78 33.91 -4.45
CA SER A 339 -54.16 34.35 -4.24
C SER A 339 -54.77 33.57 -3.09
N GLY A 340 -55.72 34.18 -2.37
CA GLY A 340 -56.56 33.52 -1.38
C GLY A 340 -57.69 32.71 -2.00
N GLY A 341 -58.55 32.12 -1.17
CA GLY A 341 -59.78 31.43 -1.55
C GLY A 341 -59.74 29.90 -1.48
N ASN A 342 -58.59 29.30 -1.17
CA ASN A 342 -58.44 27.85 -0.93
C ASN A 342 -57.29 27.59 0.06
N LEU A 343 -56.99 26.32 0.37
CA LEU A 343 -55.87 25.93 1.24
C LEU A 343 -54.75 25.20 0.48
N THR A 344 -54.58 25.53 -0.80
CA THR A 344 -53.59 24.95 -1.71
C THR A 344 -52.31 25.80 -1.82
N THR A 345 -51.16 25.25 -1.47
CA THR A 345 -49.85 25.89 -1.69
C THR A 345 -49.21 25.35 -2.96
N ASN A 346 -48.54 26.23 -3.71
CA ASN A 346 -47.74 25.86 -4.88
C ASN A 346 -46.26 25.70 -4.50
N LEU A 347 -45.69 24.54 -4.82
CA LEU A 347 -44.26 24.28 -4.75
C LEU A 347 -43.65 24.35 -6.14
N LYS A 348 -42.64 25.21 -6.33
CA LYS A 348 -41.79 25.19 -7.53
C LYS A 348 -40.40 24.69 -7.19
N LEU A 349 -39.90 23.80 -8.03
CA LEU A 349 -38.53 23.30 -8.01
C LEU A 349 -37.81 23.90 -9.21
N ILE A 350 -36.76 24.66 -8.98
CA ILE A 350 -36.10 25.49 -9.97
C ILE A 350 -34.61 25.14 -10.00
N THR A 351 -34.05 25.01 -11.19
CA THR A 351 -32.60 24.86 -11.43
C THR A 351 -32.18 25.89 -12.46
N GLY A 352 -31.14 26.68 -12.17
CA GLY A 352 -30.80 27.84 -12.98
C GLY A 352 -32.00 28.78 -13.11
N ASN A 353 -32.34 29.15 -14.35
CA ASN A 353 -33.48 30.01 -14.67
C ASN A 353 -34.76 29.26 -15.08
N SER A 354 -34.81 27.93 -14.88
CA SER A 354 -35.89 27.08 -15.38
C SER A 354 -36.66 26.39 -14.26
N VAL A 355 -37.99 26.49 -14.29
CA VAL A 355 -38.88 25.69 -13.44
C VAL A 355 -38.88 24.25 -13.96
N LYS A 356 -38.50 23.29 -13.10
CA LYS A 356 -38.46 21.86 -13.43
C LYS A 356 -39.63 21.09 -12.81
N GLY A 357 -40.02 21.47 -11.59
CA GLY A 357 -41.19 20.95 -10.91
C GLY A 357 -42.16 22.07 -10.55
N ASN A 358 -43.46 21.81 -10.69
CA ASN A 358 -44.52 22.75 -10.33
C ASN A 358 -45.71 21.95 -9.78
N LEU A 359 -45.87 21.95 -8.46
CA LEU A 359 -46.75 21.03 -7.74
C LEU A 359 -47.68 21.82 -6.82
N ASN A 360 -48.84 21.27 -6.53
CA ASN A 360 -49.79 21.83 -5.60
C ASN A 360 -50.08 20.84 -4.47
N PHE A 361 -50.16 21.32 -3.23
CA PHE A 361 -50.53 20.53 -2.08
C PHE A 361 -51.49 21.28 -1.17
N ASN A 362 -52.42 20.56 -0.54
CA ASN A 362 -53.38 21.11 0.42
C ASN A 362 -52.88 20.97 1.86
N ARG A 363 -53.49 21.73 2.79
CA ARG A 363 -53.17 21.81 4.24
C ARG A 363 -52.99 20.47 4.99
N GLY A 364 -53.50 19.34 4.48
CA GLY A 364 -53.29 18.01 5.08
C GLY A 364 -52.17 17.16 4.45
N GLN A 365 -51.76 17.46 3.21
CA GLN A 365 -50.83 16.61 2.45
C GLN A 365 -49.36 16.84 2.83
N ALA A 366 -49.07 17.95 3.50
CA ALA A 366 -47.73 18.34 3.95
C ALA A 366 -47.74 18.64 5.46
N ASN A 367 -48.49 17.84 6.24
CA ASN A 367 -48.74 18.10 7.65
C ASN A 367 -47.46 18.11 8.51
N GLU A 368 -46.36 17.51 8.04
CA GLU A 368 -45.07 17.55 8.74
C GLU A 368 -44.54 18.99 8.95
N TYR A 369 -44.92 19.95 8.09
CA TYR A 369 -44.50 21.35 8.20
C TYR A 369 -45.35 22.19 9.16
N HIS A 370 -46.39 21.60 9.76
CA HIS A 370 -47.29 22.25 10.72
C HIS A 370 -46.54 22.68 11.98
N LYS A 371 -46.93 23.80 12.60
CA LYS A 371 -46.24 24.33 13.79
C LYS A 371 -46.25 23.34 14.96
N ASN A 372 -47.40 22.69 15.19
CA ASN A 372 -47.60 21.64 16.20
C ASN A 372 -46.94 20.29 15.83
N ASN A 373 -46.12 20.22 14.79
CA ASN A 373 -45.25 19.07 14.50
C ASN A 373 -43.76 19.46 14.56
N GLY A 374 -43.44 20.70 14.93
CA GLY A 374 -42.07 21.21 15.01
C GLY A 374 -41.46 21.58 13.67
N GLY A 375 -42.27 21.64 12.61
CA GLY A 375 -41.82 21.86 11.23
C GLY A 375 -41.22 20.63 10.55
N GLY A 376 -41.06 20.71 9.23
CA GLY A 376 -40.63 19.61 8.37
C GLY A 376 -39.35 19.94 7.61
N TYR A 377 -38.66 18.92 7.11
CA TYR A 377 -37.42 19.10 6.35
C TYR A 377 -37.68 19.20 4.85
N MET A 378 -36.88 20.02 4.19
CA MET A 378 -36.74 20.06 2.74
C MET A 378 -35.25 20.14 2.39
N TYR A 379 -34.86 19.63 1.23
CA TYR A 379 -33.46 19.78 0.81
C TYR A 379 -33.31 19.92 -0.70
N ILE A 380 -32.16 20.49 -1.06
CA ILE A 380 -31.62 20.52 -2.41
C ILE A 380 -30.27 19.80 -2.35
N GLN A 381 -30.12 18.75 -3.14
CA GLN A 381 -28.88 18.00 -3.28
C GLN A 381 -28.41 18.08 -4.74
N LYS A 382 -27.11 18.26 -4.95
CA LYS A 382 -26.48 18.24 -6.27
C LYS A 382 -25.33 17.23 -6.25
N THR A 383 -25.23 16.40 -7.27
CA THR A 383 -24.08 15.51 -7.50
C THR A 383 -23.76 15.51 -9.00
N GLY A 384 -22.73 16.26 -9.39
CA GLY A 384 -22.44 16.52 -10.81
C GLY A 384 -23.62 17.24 -11.47
N GLU A 385 -24.19 16.63 -12.51
CA GLU A 385 -25.37 17.13 -13.24
C GLU A 385 -26.71 16.84 -12.55
N LEU A 386 -26.75 15.93 -11.57
CA LEU A 386 -28.00 15.49 -10.94
C LEU A 386 -28.39 16.44 -9.81
N PHE A 387 -29.56 17.07 -9.94
CA PHE A 387 -30.23 17.81 -8.88
C PHE A 387 -31.36 16.95 -8.30
N GLU A 388 -31.38 16.78 -6.98
CA GLU A 388 -32.45 16.13 -6.24
C GLU A 388 -33.06 17.12 -5.24
N PHE A 389 -34.38 17.24 -5.29
CA PHE A 389 -35.18 18.03 -4.36
C PHE A 389 -36.00 17.09 -3.49
N TYR A 390 -36.13 17.40 -2.21
CA TYR A 390 -37.02 16.68 -1.31
C TYR A 390 -38.04 17.61 -0.67
N PHE A 391 -39.30 17.16 -0.69
CA PHE A 391 -40.40 17.84 -0.04
C PHE A 391 -41.51 16.85 0.29
N ALA A 392 -42.07 16.94 1.50
CA ALA A 392 -43.25 16.18 1.93
C ALA A 392 -43.17 14.66 1.63
N GLY A 393 -42.09 13.99 2.03
CA GLY A 393 -41.88 12.55 1.79
C GLY A 393 -41.49 12.16 0.35
N ASN A 394 -41.43 13.11 -0.59
CA ASN A 394 -41.18 12.84 -2.00
C ASN A 394 -39.82 13.39 -2.46
N LYS A 395 -39.16 12.66 -3.37
CA LYS A 395 -37.92 13.07 -4.04
C LYS A 395 -38.18 13.36 -5.52
N TYR A 396 -37.59 14.45 -6.02
CA TYR A 396 -37.71 14.89 -7.41
C TYR A 396 -36.32 15.10 -7.99
N GLN A 397 -36.00 14.37 -9.06
CA GLN A 397 -34.67 14.33 -9.64
C GLN A 397 -34.65 14.89 -11.06
N TYR A 398 -33.68 15.75 -11.36
CA TYR A 398 -33.49 16.37 -12.68
C TYR A 398 -31.99 16.40 -13.04
N ARG A 399 -31.62 15.96 -14.24
CA ARG A 399 -30.25 16.05 -14.76
C ARG A 399 -30.11 17.31 -15.61
N ILE A 400 -29.14 18.17 -15.26
CA ILE A 400 -28.91 19.48 -15.87
C ILE A 400 -27.41 19.60 -16.20
N SER A 401 -27.02 19.12 -17.38
CA SER A 401 -25.62 19.02 -17.81
C SER A 401 -24.90 20.37 -17.78
N GLU A 402 -25.57 21.45 -18.17
CA GLU A 402 -25.01 22.81 -18.25
C GLU A 402 -24.67 23.41 -16.88
N LEU A 403 -25.21 22.86 -15.79
CA LEU A 403 -24.92 23.28 -14.41
C LEU A 403 -23.98 22.31 -13.67
N ALA A 404 -23.48 21.25 -14.33
CA ALA A 404 -22.70 20.21 -13.69
C ALA A 404 -21.45 20.75 -12.98
N ALA A 405 -20.71 21.64 -13.63
CA ALA A 405 -19.49 22.25 -13.10
C ALA A 405 -19.74 23.46 -12.18
N LYS A 406 -20.98 23.97 -12.09
CA LYS A 406 -21.28 25.15 -11.27
C LYS A 406 -21.20 24.80 -9.78
N LYS A 407 -20.46 25.62 -9.02
CA LYS A 407 -20.25 25.49 -7.58
C LYS A 407 -21.30 26.29 -6.82
N ALA A 408 -21.97 25.68 -5.85
CA ALA A 408 -22.76 26.40 -4.86
C ALA A 408 -21.85 27.22 -3.96
N ALA A 409 -22.19 28.48 -3.70
CA ALA A 409 -21.40 29.41 -2.90
C ALA A 409 -22.20 30.05 -1.76
N SER A 410 -23.53 30.04 -1.83
CA SER A 410 -24.37 30.67 -0.82
C SER A 410 -25.75 30.05 -0.69
N ILE A 411 -26.38 30.29 0.46
CA ILE A 411 -27.79 30.01 0.71
C ILE A 411 -28.51 31.35 0.87
N THR A 412 -29.64 31.53 0.19
CA THR A 412 -30.53 32.69 0.37
C THR A 412 -31.89 32.21 0.89
N MET A 413 -32.38 32.88 1.93
CA MET A 413 -33.71 32.71 2.50
C MET A 413 -34.53 33.97 2.31
N TRP A 414 -35.77 33.83 1.87
CA TRP A 414 -36.67 34.96 1.67
C TRP A 414 -38.11 34.61 2.04
N LEU A 415 -38.77 35.51 2.75
CA LEU A 415 -40.18 35.41 3.11
C LEU A 415 -40.93 36.59 2.47
N GLY A 416 -41.66 36.30 1.40
CA GLY A 416 -42.29 37.29 0.55
C GLY A 416 -43.77 37.50 0.79
N TYR A 417 -44.20 38.72 0.53
CA TYR A 417 -45.58 39.17 0.54
C TYR A 417 -45.90 39.90 -0.78
N PRO A 418 -47.14 39.81 -1.31
CA PRO A 418 -47.56 40.52 -2.52
C PRO A 418 -47.47 42.06 -2.37
N PRO A 419 -47.62 42.83 -3.46
CA PRO A 419 -47.62 44.30 -3.41
C PRO A 419 -48.63 44.87 -2.40
N ASN A 420 -48.25 45.95 -1.71
CA ASN A 420 -49.05 46.54 -0.62
C ASN A 420 -50.45 47.02 -1.02
N ASN A 421 -50.65 47.33 -2.30
CA ASN A 421 -51.93 47.77 -2.84
C ASN A 421 -52.90 46.62 -3.17
N THR A 422 -52.48 45.36 -2.97
CA THR A 422 -53.26 44.19 -3.38
C THR A 422 -54.00 43.53 -2.21
N TYR A 423 -53.38 43.43 -1.04
CA TYR A 423 -53.95 42.74 0.13
C TYR A 423 -53.55 43.42 1.45
N SER A 424 -54.40 43.30 2.48
CA SER A 424 -54.05 43.74 3.85
C SER A 424 -53.12 42.74 4.53
N LEU A 425 -52.25 43.20 5.42
CA LEU A 425 -51.28 42.35 6.15
C LEU A 425 -51.92 41.20 6.93
N ASP A 426 -53.21 41.27 7.27
CA ASP A 426 -53.98 40.16 7.89
C ASP A 426 -54.07 38.91 6.99
N HIS A 427 -53.77 39.07 5.70
CA HIS A 427 -53.70 37.98 4.73
C HIS A 427 -52.29 37.36 4.63
N ALA A 428 -51.31 37.79 5.43
CA ALA A 428 -50.01 37.14 5.46
C ALA A 428 -50.14 35.71 6.01
N ILE A 429 -49.33 34.79 5.50
CA ILE A 429 -49.27 33.43 6.04
C ILE A 429 -48.83 33.50 7.50
N HIS A 430 -49.65 32.95 8.39
CA HIS A 430 -49.43 33.06 9.84
C HIS A 430 -48.17 32.30 10.29
N TYR A 431 -47.89 31.16 9.68
CA TYR A 431 -46.81 30.26 10.10
C TYR A 431 -45.90 29.92 8.93
N ALA A 432 -45.01 30.83 8.55
CA ALA A 432 -44.00 30.63 7.52
C ALA A 432 -42.60 31.04 8.01
N GLY A 433 -41.64 30.12 8.03
CA GLY A 433 -40.30 30.42 8.50
C GLY A 433 -39.29 29.28 8.39
N PHE A 434 -38.02 29.60 8.65
CA PHE A 434 -36.91 28.66 8.68
C PHE A 434 -36.48 28.37 10.10
N ILE A 435 -36.36 27.11 10.48
CA ILE A 435 -36.01 26.67 11.84
C ILE A 435 -34.53 26.30 11.90
N ASP A 436 -34.11 25.40 11.00
CA ASP A 436 -32.74 24.89 10.93
C ASP A 436 -32.21 25.02 9.50
N LEU A 437 -30.90 25.21 9.37
CA LEU A 437 -30.19 25.23 8.10
C LEU A 437 -28.90 24.43 8.20
N SER A 438 -28.64 23.56 7.23
CA SER A 438 -27.36 22.88 7.11
C SER A 438 -26.90 22.79 5.66
N PHE A 439 -25.58 22.78 5.49
CA PHE A 439 -24.91 22.59 4.21
C PHE A 439 -23.75 21.64 4.37
N ARG A 440 -23.81 20.52 3.66
CA ARG A 440 -22.73 19.54 3.55
C ARG A 440 -22.17 19.59 2.14
N THR A 441 -20.86 19.74 1.99
CA THR A 441 -20.15 19.50 0.73
C THR A 441 -19.68 18.05 0.68
N ASP A 442 -19.69 17.46 -0.50
CA ASP A 442 -19.19 16.11 -0.81
C ASP A 442 -18.01 16.21 -1.81
N SER A 443 -17.29 17.33 -1.79
CA SER A 443 -16.22 17.68 -2.74
C SER A 443 -15.01 18.30 -2.05
N VAL A 444 -14.60 17.73 -0.90
CA VAL A 444 -13.34 18.09 -0.22
C VAL A 444 -12.24 17.16 -0.67
N THR A 445 -11.26 17.71 -1.37
CA THR A 445 -10.13 16.95 -1.91
C THR A 445 -9.16 16.57 -0.80
N TYR A 446 -8.66 15.34 -0.79
CA TYR A 446 -7.56 14.92 0.08
C TYR A 446 -6.68 13.86 -0.60
N LEU A 447 -5.41 13.80 -0.20
CA LEU A 447 -4.49 12.73 -0.57
C LEU A 447 -4.80 11.50 0.28
N HIS A 448 -5.13 10.40 -0.38
CA HIS A 448 -5.35 9.11 0.23
C HIS A 448 -4.11 8.24 0.04
N ASP A 449 -3.52 7.87 1.16
CA ASP A 449 -2.43 6.92 1.27
C ASP A 449 -2.88 5.50 0.88
N ILE A 450 -2.13 4.85 -0.01
CA ILE A 450 -2.39 3.50 -0.50
C ILE A 450 -1.37 2.56 0.15
N PRO A 451 -1.79 1.63 1.03
CA PRO A 451 -0.85 0.67 1.62
C PRO A 451 -0.12 -0.12 0.54
N ASN A 452 1.21 -0.05 0.54
CA ASN A 452 2.01 -0.67 -0.51
C ASN A 452 2.37 -2.13 -0.21
N ARG A 453 2.83 -2.82 -1.26
CA ARG A 453 3.21 -4.24 -1.22
C ARG A 453 4.22 -4.57 -0.13
N TYR A 454 5.29 -3.79 -0.03
CA TYR A 454 6.34 -3.97 0.97
C TYR A 454 6.34 -2.81 1.96
N LYS A 455 6.32 -3.13 3.25
CA LYS A 455 6.36 -2.15 4.32
C LYS A 455 7.78 -1.83 4.75
N ALA A 456 7.94 -0.64 5.33
CA ALA A 456 9.17 -0.31 6.04
C ALA A 456 9.50 -1.36 7.11
N GLY A 457 10.74 -1.85 7.11
CA GLY A 457 11.27 -2.89 8.00
C GLY A 457 11.14 -4.32 7.48
N GLU A 458 10.40 -4.57 6.39
CA GLU A 458 10.33 -5.91 5.81
C GLU A 458 11.62 -6.29 5.09
N VAL A 459 11.93 -7.59 5.09
CA VAL A 459 13.12 -8.15 4.46
C VAL A 459 12.71 -9.11 3.34
N LEU A 460 13.09 -8.76 2.12
CA LEU A 460 12.98 -9.62 0.95
C LEU A 460 14.31 -10.36 0.76
N THR A 461 14.26 -11.69 0.77
CA THR A 461 15.43 -12.53 0.46
C THR A 461 15.20 -13.32 -0.82
N VAL A 462 16.25 -13.38 -1.64
CA VAL A 462 16.29 -14.18 -2.87
C VAL A 462 17.39 -15.22 -2.69
N ASP A 463 17.01 -16.49 -2.71
CA ASP A 463 17.93 -17.62 -2.66
C ASP A 463 18.30 -18.03 -4.09
N GLY A 464 19.49 -17.59 -4.52
CA GLY A 464 20.00 -17.84 -5.87
C GLY A 464 20.13 -19.33 -6.20
N PRO A 465 20.75 -20.17 -5.34
CA PRO A 465 20.85 -21.61 -5.54
C PRO A 465 19.53 -22.34 -5.79
N SER A 466 18.48 -22.01 -5.03
CA SER A 466 17.17 -22.69 -5.17
C SER A 466 16.19 -21.96 -6.08
N ALA A 467 16.55 -20.77 -6.59
CA ALA A 467 15.70 -19.88 -7.36
C ALA A 467 14.35 -19.60 -6.67
N LYS A 468 14.42 -19.20 -5.40
CA LYS A 468 13.24 -18.89 -4.58
C LYS A 468 13.37 -17.54 -3.94
N MET A 469 12.22 -16.95 -3.60
CA MET A 469 12.15 -15.71 -2.84
C MET A 469 11.28 -15.83 -1.60
N TYR A 470 11.59 -15.02 -0.60
CA TYR A 470 10.90 -14.98 0.68
C TYR A 470 10.69 -13.55 1.14
N ILE A 471 9.58 -13.31 1.82
CA ILE A 471 9.33 -12.08 2.59
C ILE A 471 9.29 -12.46 4.06
N ASN A 472 10.19 -11.89 4.86
CA ASN A 472 10.34 -12.21 6.29
C ASN A 472 10.44 -13.74 6.54
N GLY A 473 11.12 -14.47 5.64
CA GLY A 473 11.28 -15.93 5.71
C GLY A 473 10.11 -16.76 5.17
N ILE A 474 9.03 -16.13 4.69
CA ILE A 474 7.85 -16.82 4.14
C ILE A 474 7.99 -16.92 2.61
N PRO A 475 7.92 -18.12 2.00
CA PRO A 475 7.96 -18.28 0.54
C PRO A 475 6.88 -17.44 -0.15
N SER A 476 7.29 -16.56 -1.07
CA SER A 476 6.39 -15.55 -1.69
C SER A 476 6.50 -15.53 -3.22
N LEU A 477 6.50 -16.70 -3.85
CA LEU A 477 6.68 -16.85 -5.31
C LEU A 477 5.64 -16.13 -6.17
N ASN A 478 4.48 -15.77 -5.62
CA ASN A 478 3.45 -15.02 -6.33
C ASN A 478 3.83 -13.55 -6.58
N ASP A 479 4.88 -13.07 -5.93
CA ASP A 479 5.37 -11.70 -6.05
C ASP A 479 6.35 -11.55 -7.22
N GLU A 480 6.89 -12.66 -7.71
CA GLU A 480 7.80 -12.71 -8.84
C GLU A 480 7.06 -12.49 -10.16
N ALA A 481 7.54 -11.53 -10.95
CA ALA A 481 6.98 -11.25 -12.26
C ALA A 481 7.27 -12.38 -13.25
N VAL A 482 6.26 -12.71 -14.07
CA VAL A 482 6.41 -13.67 -15.17
C VAL A 482 7.49 -13.18 -16.13
N GLY A 483 8.47 -14.04 -16.42
CA GLY A 483 9.61 -13.72 -17.28
C GLY A 483 10.90 -13.38 -16.51
N SER A 484 10.86 -13.35 -15.18
CA SER A 484 12.06 -13.27 -14.34
C SER A 484 13.04 -14.41 -14.68
N LYS A 485 14.31 -14.06 -14.82
CA LYS A 485 15.40 -14.96 -15.20
C LYS A 485 16.53 -14.83 -14.19
N TYR A 486 16.56 -15.79 -13.26
CA TYR A 486 17.70 -15.99 -12.36
C TYR A 486 18.99 -16.16 -13.14
N PHE A 487 20.07 -15.55 -12.64
CA PHE A 487 21.38 -15.58 -13.26
C PHE A 487 22.47 -15.89 -12.23
N LYS A 488 23.63 -16.29 -12.75
CA LYS A 488 24.84 -16.57 -11.98
C LYS A 488 25.91 -15.55 -12.34
N ALA A 489 26.80 -15.22 -11.40
CA ALA A 489 28.00 -14.46 -11.68
C ALA A 489 29.05 -15.40 -12.32
N PRO A 490 29.40 -15.26 -13.61
CA PRO A 490 30.56 -15.96 -14.17
C PRO A 490 31.86 -15.53 -13.45
N PRO A 491 32.97 -16.28 -13.62
CA PRO A 491 34.29 -15.84 -13.17
C PRO A 491 34.61 -14.42 -13.67
N GLY A 492 35.12 -13.57 -12.78
CA GLY A 492 35.39 -12.15 -13.02
C GLY A 492 34.34 -11.22 -12.41
N GLU A 493 34.16 -10.05 -13.02
CA GLU A 493 33.27 -9.01 -12.52
C GLU A 493 31.88 -9.10 -13.19
N THR A 494 30.83 -9.02 -12.39
CA THR A 494 29.44 -8.93 -12.84
C THR A 494 28.79 -7.70 -12.25
N LYS A 495 28.35 -6.77 -13.09
CA LYS A 495 27.57 -5.61 -12.65
C LYS A 495 26.11 -5.99 -12.42
N VAL A 496 25.56 -5.51 -11.31
CA VAL A 496 24.15 -5.69 -10.95
C VAL A 496 23.57 -4.34 -10.54
N GLU A 497 22.45 -3.98 -11.15
CA GLU A 497 21.67 -2.79 -10.85
C GLU A 497 20.37 -3.19 -10.14
N PHE A 498 19.93 -2.34 -9.22
CA PHE A 498 18.73 -2.53 -8.44
C PHE A 498 17.83 -1.29 -8.54
N TYR A 499 16.58 -1.56 -8.84
CA TYR A 499 15.53 -0.57 -9.05
C TYR A 499 14.45 -0.75 -7.98
N TYR A 500 13.83 0.35 -7.57
CA TYR A 500 12.83 0.39 -6.50
C TYR A 500 11.86 1.55 -6.75
N SER A 501 10.78 1.63 -5.99
CA SER A 501 9.76 2.68 -6.20
C SER A 501 10.30 4.07 -5.88
N ASP A 502 9.94 5.07 -6.69
CA ASP A 502 10.41 6.45 -6.52
C ASP A 502 10.00 7.07 -5.16
N PHE A 503 8.90 6.57 -4.57
CA PHE A 503 8.39 6.98 -3.26
C PHE A 503 9.03 6.22 -2.08
N SER A 504 9.88 5.21 -2.33
CA SER A 504 10.63 4.53 -1.27
C SER A 504 11.84 5.37 -0.87
N ASP A 505 11.61 6.37 -0.03
CA ASP A 505 12.64 7.25 0.52
C ASP A 505 12.61 7.22 2.06
N PRO A 506 13.65 6.72 2.76
CA PRO A 506 14.95 6.30 2.23
C PRO A 506 14.93 5.04 1.37
N ALA A 507 15.88 4.98 0.42
CA ALA A 507 16.11 3.83 -0.46
C ALA A 507 16.36 2.53 0.34
N PRO A 508 16.01 1.34 -0.20
CA PRO A 508 16.25 0.08 0.49
C PRO A 508 17.76 -0.22 0.65
N THR A 509 18.09 -1.00 1.68
CA THR A 509 19.45 -1.52 1.89
C THR A 509 19.56 -2.89 1.22
N ILE A 510 20.51 -3.05 0.29
CA ILE A 510 20.64 -4.28 -0.49
C ILE A 510 22.04 -4.87 -0.30
N THR A 511 22.07 -6.19 -0.06
CA THR A 511 23.29 -6.99 -0.08
C THR A 511 23.16 -8.14 -1.06
N ALA A 512 24.22 -8.39 -1.83
CA ALA A 512 24.38 -9.56 -2.68
C ALA A 512 25.42 -10.49 -2.07
N LYS A 513 25.21 -11.80 -2.18
CA LYS A 513 26.08 -12.84 -1.62
C LYS A 513 26.36 -13.91 -2.66
N ILE A 514 27.61 -14.34 -2.78
CA ILE A 514 27.99 -15.50 -3.60
C ILE A 514 28.84 -16.48 -2.79
N ARG A 515 28.75 -17.76 -3.15
CA ARG A 515 29.68 -18.80 -2.73
C ARG A 515 30.48 -19.26 -3.94
N GLU A 516 31.78 -19.03 -3.90
CA GLU A 516 32.68 -19.33 -5.02
C GLU A 516 32.91 -20.84 -5.12
N ALA A 517 33.07 -21.33 -6.34
CA ALA A 517 33.29 -22.74 -6.63
C ALA A 517 34.57 -22.93 -7.46
N TYR A 518 35.30 -24.00 -7.14
CA TYR A 518 36.60 -24.34 -7.71
C TYR A 518 36.66 -25.81 -8.16
N LEU A 519 37.63 -26.11 -9.04
CA LEU A 519 37.91 -27.47 -9.51
C LEU A 519 38.77 -28.27 -8.53
#